data_AF-A0A1V4W6R5-F1
#
_entry.id   AF-A0A1V4W6R5-F1
#
_cell.length_a   1.000
_cell.length_b   1.000
_cell.length_c   1.000
_cell.angle_alpha   90.00
_cell.angle_beta   90.00
_cell.angle_gamma   90.00
#
_symmetry.space_group_name_H-M   'P 1'
#
loop_
_entity.id
_entity.type
_entity.pdbx_description
1 polymer ?
#
loop_
_entity_poly.entity_id
_entity_poly.type
_entity_poly.pdbx_seq_one_letter_code
_entity_poly.pdbx_strand_id
1 'polypeptide(L)'
;MIKRLIAFAAVFLFLFAAYSRYSFAELYNPDDAKANALAGSYYTATSNGMDISYVPVSTLTSYKVGNNYFGALVYGSPHGDYKNGEYRFLGYTWFGDDYTNIGFPPDSYANGAVLEKQQWIPEPWNNVPGAGFNPTYDGTMKFYQNLRQGMLMYYSGGTNINGYTTNGDPNFWDNIQNYVHILAPPTQYAWGLGRMWHNDSDGNLWYLTVPIMPSALLPNSPPPAPEYPDYLVISADSGVTGIAEAGKKYMAKFVVSQSNPNFNSSTQPVVVKAFNNGVKVFETTETVPYGSNIEHSFWWDLPENVSEVKLDFVINLLPKVDEGGVFDASKFAPYILNN
;
A
#
# COMPACT_ATOMS: atom_id res chain seq x y z
N MET A 1 -16.40 -48.29 26.40
CA MET A 1 -15.51 -47.56 25.46
C MET A 1 -16.13 -46.30 24.84
N ILE A 2 -17.45 -46.14 24.79
CA ILE A 2 -18.13 -44.98 24.13
C ILE A 2 -17.94 -43.63 24.86
N LYS A 3 -17.64 -43.61 26.17
CA LYS A 3 -17.48 -42.35 26.93
C LYS A 3 -16.16 -41.60 26.67
N ARG A 4 -15.15 -42.22 26.07
CA ARG A 4 -13.87 -41.56 25.72
C ARG A 4 -13.86 -40.96 24.32
N LEU A 5 -14.80 -41.33 23.45
CA LEU A 5 -14.91 -40.79 22.09
C LEU A 5 -15.60 -39.42 22.05
N ILE A 6 -16.53 -39.16 22.97
CA ILE A 6 -17.28 -37.89 23.03
C ILE A 6 -16.41 -36.73 23.57
N ALA A 7 -15.44 -37.02 24.45
CA ALA A 7 -14.52 -36.01 24.97
C ALA A 7 -13.54 -35.49 23.89
N PHE A 8 -13.10 -36.32 22.96
CA PHE A 8 -12.22 -35.89 21.87
C PHE A 8 -12.96 -35.07 20.80
N ALA A 9 -14.21 -35.41 20.49
CA ALA A 9 -15.03 -34.63 19.56
C ALA A 9 -15.40 -33.24 20.11
N ALA A 10 -15.67 -33.12 21.41
CA ALA A 10 -15.97 -31.83 22.05
C ALA A 10 -14.76 -30.90 22.13
N VAL A 11 -13.55 -31.42 22.37
CA VAL A 11 -12.31 -30.62 22.38
C VAL A 11 -11.94 -30.16 20.96
N PHE A 12 -12.17 -30.99 19.94
CA PHE A 12 -11.95 -30.58 18.54
C PHE A 12 -12.98 -29.56 18.02
N LEU A 13 -14.26 -29.67 18.44
CA LEU A 13 -15.27 -28.67 18.08
C LEU A 13 -15.07 -27.33 18.79
N PHE A 14 -14.54 -27.32 20.03
CA PHE A 14 -14.19 -26.08 20.73
C PHE A 14 -12.93 -25.40 20.17
N LEU A 15 -11.98 -26.15 19.59
CA LEU A 15 -10.82 -25.57 18.92
C LEU A 15 -11.19 -24.93 17.57
N PHE A 16 -12.13 -25.49 16.80
CA PHE A 16 -12.60 -24.85 15.56
C PHE A 16 -13.60 -23.69 15.80
N ALA A 17 -14.41 -23.75 16.86
CA ALA A 17 -15.31 -22.65 17.21
C ALA A 17 -14.56 -21.42 17.78
N ALA A 18 -13.36 -21.61 18.36
CA ALA A 18 -12.51 -20.52 18.83
C ALA A 18 -11.67 -19.87 17.71
N TYR A 19 -11.39 -20.57 16.62
CA TYR A 19 -10.60 -20.04 15.49
C TYR A 19 -11.43 -19.28 14.44
N SER A 20 -12.76 -19.34 14.48
CA SER A 20 -13.62 -18.82 13.41
C SER A 20 -14.13 -17.37 13.61
N ARG A 21 -13.54 -16.57 14.51
CA ARG A 21 -13.95 -15.16 14.70
C ARG A 21 -12.84 -14.12 14.89
N TYR A 22 -11.57 -14.47 14.71
CA TYR A 22 -10.54 -13.47 14.50
C TYR A 22 -10.33 -13.29 12.99
N SER A 23 -11.04 -12.32 12.42
CA SER A 23 -10.52 -11.58 11.26
C SER A 23 -9.25 -10.91 11.77
N PHE A 24 -8.12 -11.62 11.72
CA PHE A 24 -6.81 -11.00 11.87
C PHE A 24 -6.69 -10.08 10.67
N ALA A 25 -6.82 -8.78 10.91
CA ALA A 25 -6.58 -7.83 9.84
C ALA A 25 -5.12 -8.00 9.42
N GLU A 26 -4.87 -8.12 8.12
CA GLU A 26 -3.52 -8.26 7.57
C GLU A 26 -3.02 -6.89 7.12
N LEU A 27 -1.70 -6.68 7.16
CA LEU A 27 -1.12 -5.50 6.56
C LEU A 27 -1.39 -5.58 5.06
N TYR A 28 -1.86 -4.49 4.46
CA TYR A 28 -2.05 -4.39 3.00
C TYR A 28 -0.77 -4.83 2.28
N ASN A 29 -0.91 -5.38 1.06
CA ASN A 29 0.22 -5.94 0.33
C ASN A 29 1.41 -4.95 0.28
N PRO A 30 2.55 -5.29 0.91
CA PRO A 30 3.70 -4.40 0.97
C PRO A 30 4.26 -4.01 -0.41
N ASP A 31 4.23 -4.94 -1.37
CA ASP A 31 4.78 -4.71 -2.71
C ASP A 31 3.89 -3.71 -3.47
N ASP A 32 2.57 -3.85 -3.36
CA ASP A 32 1.60 -2.93 -3.97
C ASP A 32 1.69 -1.53 -3.35
N ALA A 33 1.84 -1.45 -2.02
CA ALA A 33 2.02 -0.20 -1.31
C ALA A 33 3.30 0.53 -1.72
N LYS A 34 4.41 -0.20 -1.85
CA LYS A 34 5.69 0.34 -2.34
C LYS A 34 5.58 0.75 -3.82
N ALA A 35 5.03 -0.09 -4.68
CA ALA A 35 4.86 0.21 -6.10
C ALA A 35 4.03 1.49 -6.32
N ASN A 36 2.92 1.63 -5.60
CA ASN A 36 2.09 2.84 -5.62
C ASN A 36 2.88 4.09 -5.17
N ALA A 37 3.69 3.96 -4.13
CA ALA A 37 4.52 5.06 -3.64
C ALA A 37 5.58 5.48 -4.65
N LEU A 38 6.24 4.51 -5.30
CA LEU A 38 7.31 4.72 -6.27
C LEU A 38 6.80 5.25 -7.63
N ALA A 39 5.51 5.07 -7.94
CA ALA A 39 4.86 5.73 -9.07
C ALA A 39 4.60 7.22 -8.79
N GLY A 40 4.57 7.62 -7.52
CA GLY A 40 4.50 9.01 -7.10
C GLY A 40 5.84 9.74 -7.20
N SER A 41 5.83 11.05 -6.92
CA SER A 41 7.03 11.90 -7.04
C SER A 41 7.82 12.09 -5.74
N TYR A 42 7.32 11.61 -4.60
CA TYR A 42 7.97 11.80 -3.30
C TYR A 42 8.89 10.63 -2.93
N TYR A 43 8.39 9.41 -3.02
CA TYR A 43 9.12 8.23 -2.57
C TYR A 43 10.04 7.73 -3.68
N THR A 44 11.22 7.28 -3.27
CA THR A 44 12.20 6.60 -4.12
C THR A 44 12.48 5.21 -3.57
N ALA A 45 13.03 4.30 -4.39
CA ALA A 45 13.31 2.94 -3.95
C ALA A 45 14.34 2.93 -2.81
N THR A 46 15.29 3.86 -2.87
CA THR A 46 16.40 4.01 -1.93
C THR A 46 16.55 5.48 -1.54
N SER A 47 16.75 5.76 -0.25
CA SER A 47 17.18 7.07 0.24
C SER A 47 18.32 6.93 1.23
N ASN A 48 19.37 7.74 1.08
CA ASN A 48 20.57 7.69 1.95
C ASN A 48 21.15 6.28 2.12
N GLY A 49 21.11 5.46 1.07
CA GLY A 49 21.59 4.07 1.08
C GLY A 49 20.68 3.06 1.78
N MET A 50 19.44 3.44 2.11
CA MET A 50 18.44 2.58 2.75
C MET A 50 17.26 2.34 1.82
N ASP A 51 16.78 1.10 1.77
CA ASP A 51 15.60 0.74 0.97
C ASP A 51 14.30 1.19 1.64
N ILE A 52 13.29 1.47 0.81
CA ILE A 52 11.94 1.75 1.29
C ILE A 52 11.30 0.49 1.88
N SER A 53 10.79 0.64 3.10
CA SER A 53 10.11 -0.40 3.87
C SER A 53 8.67 0.02 4.14
N TYR A 54 7.77 -0.97 4.15
CA TYR A 54 6.37 -0.77 4.51
C TYR A 54 6.13 -1.44 5.86
N VAL A 55 5.86 -0.63 6.89
CA VAL A 55 5.84 -1.07 8.29
C VAL A 55 4.48 -0.82 8.94
N PRO A 56 4.01 -1.71 9.82
CA PRO A 56 2.75 -1.50 10.52
C PRO A 56 2.81 -0.29 11.46
N VAL A 57 1.69 0.41 11.62
CA VAL A 57 1.51 1.48 12.62
C VAL A 57 0.50 0.99 13.65
N SER A 58 0.98 0.61 14.84
CA SER A 58 0.25 -0.12 15.88
C SER A 58 -1.13 0.48 16.18
N THR A 59 -1.20 1.78 16.41
CA THR A 59 -2.42 2.53 16.76
C THR A 59 -3.40 2.72 15.61
N LEU A 60 -2.99 2.45 14.36
CA LEU A 60 -3.82 2.65 13.17
C LEU A 60 -4.32 1.33 12.55
N THR A 61 -3.98 0.18 13.13
CA THR A 61 -4.36 -1.15 12.62
C THR A 61 -5.85 -1.45 12.67
N SER A 62 -6.64 -0.71 13.46
CA SER A 62 -8.10 -0.86 13.52
C SER A 62 -8.81 -0.27 12.30
N TYR A 63 -8.12 0.55 11.50
CA TYR A 63 -8.68 1.21 10.32
C TYR A 63 -8.36 0.40 9.06
N LYS A 64 -9.42 -0.18 8.47
CA LYS A 64 -9.29 -1.23 7.46
C LYS A 64 -10.23 -1.07 6.27
N VAL A 65 -9.80 -1.58 5.13
CA VAL A 65 -10.64 -1.86 3.94
C VAL A 65 -10.70 -3.36 3.76
N GLY A 66 -11.90 -3.93 3.87
CA GLY A 66 -12.07 -5.39 3.95
C GLY A 66 -11.34 -5.96 5.17
N ASN A 67 -10.37 -6.86 4.92
CA ASN A 67 -9.52 -7.46 5.96
C ASN A 67 -8.15 -6.79 6.08
N ASN A 68 -7.87 -5.73 5.32
CA ASN A 68 -6.53 -5.15 5.28
C ASN A 68 -6.46 -3.82 6.02
N TYR A 69 -5.45 -3.65 6.87
CA TYR A 69 -5.05 -2.35 7.43
C TYR A 69 -3.82 -1.80 6.68
N PHE A 70 -3.53 -0.51 6.86
CA PHE A 70 -2.44 0.15 6.16
C PHE A 70 -1.29 0.52 7.12
N GLY A 71 -0.07 0.44 6.62
CA GLY A 71 1.17 0.82 7.29
C GLY A 71 1.72 2.16 6.84
N ALA A 72 2.94 2.46 7.27
CA ALA A 72 3.74 3.62 6.87
C ALA A 72 4.89 3.20 5.95
N LEU A 73 5.29 4.10 5.06
CA LEU A 73 6.48 3.93 4.23
C LEU A 73 7.65 4.69 4.86
N VAL A 74 8.71 3.97 5.17
CA VAL A 74 9.87 4.49 5.88
C VAL A 74 11.16 3.98 5.25
N TYR A 75 12.27 4.68 5.48
CA TYR A 75 13.61 4.25 5.13
C TYR A 75 14.35 3.79 6.38
N GLY A 76 15.16 2.74 6.27
CA GLY A 76 15.98 2.25 7.37
C GLY A 76 15.21 1.51 8.47
N SER A 77 15.85 1.36 9.64
CA SER A 77 15.31 0.61 10.77
C SER A 77 14.71 1.51 11.86
N PRO A 78 13.72 1.00 12.63
CA PRO A 78 13.24 1.67 13.82
C PRO A 78 14.36 1.99 14.82
N HIS A 79 14.28 3.15 15.47
CA HIS A 79 15.33 3.65 16.35
C HIS A 79 14.82 4.70 17.36
N GLY A 80 15.73 5.24 18.18
CA GLY A 80 15.40 6.15 19.28
C GLY A 80 14.99 5.42 20.54
N ASP A 81 14.24 6.12 21.41
CA ASP A 81 13.73 5.53 22.65
C ASP A 81 12.84 4.31 22.37
N TYR A 82 12.87 3.34 23.29
CA TYR A 82 12.03 2.14 23.22
C TYR A 82 11.15 2.03 24.46
N LYS A 83 9.82 2.01 24.27
CA LYS A 83 8.83 1.93 25.35
C LYS A 83 7.64 1.08 24.89
N ASN A 84 7.03 0.31 25.79
CA ASN A 84 5.82 -0.48 25.52
C ASN A 84 5.87 -1.38 24.26
N GLY A 85 7.06 -1.85 23.88
CA GLY A 85 7.21 -2.74 22.73
C GLY A 85 7.52 -2.03 21.41
N GLU A 86 7.57 -0.70 21.38
CA GLU A 86 7.76 0.08 20.15
C GLU A 86 8.84 1.17 20.29
N TYR A 87 9.47 1.48 19.15
CA TYR A 87 10.44 2.56 19.04
C TYR A 87 9.74 3.91 18.82
N ARG A 88 10.38 5.00 19.26
CA ARG A 88 9.94 6.38 19.04
C ARG A 88 9.87 6.71 17.55
N PHE A 89 10.76 6.15 16.75
CA PHE A 89 10.82 6.35 15.31
C PHE A 89 10.71 5.02 14.59
N LEU A 90 9.88 4.98 13.54
CA LEU A 90 9.67 3.79 12.70
C LEU A 90 10.78 3.62 11.65
N GLY A 91 11.55 4.68 11.41
CA GLY A 91 12.58 4.79 10.38
C GLY A 91 12.78 6.27 10.04
N TYR A 92 13.11 6.56 8.79
CA TYR A 92 13.35 7.90 8.28
C TYR A 92 12.39 8.27 7.13
N THR A 93 12.14 9.56 6.94
CA THR A 93 11.49 10.13 5.75
C THR A 93 12.44 10.08 4.55
N TRP A 94 11.95 10.45 3.36
CA TRP A 94 12.81 10.53 2.17
C TRP A 94 13.96 11.52 2.34
N PHE A 95 13.73 12.63 3.06
CA PHE A 95 14.75 13.64 3.35
C PHE A 95 15.68 13.28 4.51
N GLY A 96 15.46 12.14 5.17
CA GLY A 96 16.28 11.66 6.27
C GLY A 96 15.84 12.13 7.66
N ASP A 97 14.69 12.79 7.78
CA ASP A 97 14.10 13.15 9.08
C ASP A 97 13.55 11.90 9.78
N ASP A 98 13.48 11.93 11.10
CA ASP A 98 12.88 10.82 11.86
C ASP A 98 11.38 10.67 11.58
N TYR A 99 10.97 9.50 11.09
CA TYR A 99 9.55 9.16 10.92
C TYR A 99 8.97 8.79 12.29
N THR A 100 8.27 9.75 12.90
CA THR A 100 7.70 9.61 14.24
C THR A 100 6.66 8.50 14.32
N ASN A 101 6.81 7.58 15.27
CA ASN A 101 5.81 6.57 15.58
C ASN A 101 4.67 7.21 16.37
N ILE A 102 3.50 7.38 15.74
CA ILE A 102 2.33 7.95 16.41
C ILE A 102 1.76 7.04 17.52
N GLY A 103 2.16 5.77 17.57
CA GLY A 103 1.87 4.87 18.68
C GLY A 103 2.79 5.03 19.88
N PHE A 104 3.92 5.73 19.75
CA PHE A 104 4.85 5.89 20.85
C PHE A 104 4.27 6.77 21.97
N PRO A 105 4.39 6.38 23.26
CA PRO A 105 3.84 7.13 24.37
C PRO A 105 4.27 8.61 24.35
N PRO A 106 3.34 9.56 24.56
CA PRO A 106 3.68 10.97 24.56
C PRO A 106 4.61 11.32 25.73
N ASP A 107 5.53 12.26 25.49
CA ASP A 107 6.36 12.82 26.57
C ASP A 107 5.52 13.69 27.53
N SER A 108 4.39 14.23 27.06
CA SER A 108 3.41 14.95 27.87
C SER A 108 1.98 14.59 27.43
N TYR A 109 1.13 14.26 28.39
CA TYR A 109 -0.26 13.88 28.15
C TYR A 109 -1.17 15.12 28.23
N ALA A 110 -2.00 15.34 27.22
CA ALA A 110 -2.82 16.56 27.10
C ALA A 110 -3.98 16.64 28.12
N ASN A 111 -4.24 15.59 28.90
CA ASN A 111 -5.19 15.56 30.01
C ASN A 111 -6.59 16.10 29.67
N GLY A 112 -7.11 15.76 28.48
CA GLY A 112 -8.42 16.18 28.00
C GLY A 112 -8.46 17.55 27.32
N ALA A 113 -7.31 18.21 27.13
CA ALA A 113 -7.26 19.48 26.39
C ALA A 113 -7.89 19.34 25.00
N VAL A 114 -8.58 20.40 24.57
CA VAL A 114 -9.27 20.43 23.28
C VAL A 114 -8.25 20.76 22.20
N LEU A 115 -8.07 19.85 21.23
CA LEU A 115 -7.08 19.97 20.16
C LEU A 115 -7.22 21.30 19.42
N GLU A 116 -8.45 21.68 19.05
CA GLU A 116 -8.73 22.88 18.26
C GLU A 116 -8.44 24.20 19.00
N LYS A 117 -8.31 24.15 20.33
CA LYS A 117 -8.10 25.33 21.18
C LYS A 117 -6.64 25.59 21.54
N GLN A 118 -5.71 24.75 21.09
CA GLN A 118 -4.29 25.01 21.34
C GLN A 118 -3.82 26.22 20.51
N GLN A 119 -2.74 26.86 20.96
CA GLN A 119 -2.12 27.99 20.25
C GLN A 119 -1.24 27.50 19.09
N TRP A 120 -1.87 26.83 18.11
CA TRP A 120 -1.18 26.30 16.94
C TRP A 120 -0.49 27.41 16.15
N ILE A 121 0.74 27.14 15.72
CA ILE A 121 1.53 28.04 14.90
C ILE A 121 1.10 27.83 13.43
N PRO A 122 0.51 28.84 12.78
CA PRO A 122 0.18 28.76 11.36
C PRO A 122 1.47 28.76 10.53
N GLU A 123 1.43 28.11 9.38
CA GLU A 123 2.55 27.98 8.44
C GLU A 123 3.86 27.60 9.15
N PRO A 124 3.90 26.48 9.90
CA PRO A 124 5.04 26.16 10.75
C PRO A 124 6.35 26.02 9.97
N TRP A 125 6.29 25.67 8.68
CA TRP A 125 7.44 25.67 7.78
C TRP A 125 8.13 27.04 7.62
N ASN A 126 7.40 28.14 7.84
CA ASN A 126 7.93 29.51 7.84
C ASN A 126 8.23 30.02 9.26
N ASN A 127 7.45 29.56 10.24
CA ASN A 127 7.41 30.17 11.58
C ASN A 127 8.08 29.32 12.67
N VAL A 128 8.54 28.11 12.36
CA VAL A 128 9.28 27.22 13.27
C VAL A 128 10.68 26.97 12.71
N PRO A 129 11.74 27.36 13.45
CA PRO A 129 13.12 27.10 13.03
C PRO A 129 13.36 25.61 12.79
N GLY A 130 13.91 25.28 11.62
CA GLY A 130 14.28 23.91 11.26
C GLY A 130 13.12 23.00 10.83
N ALA A 131 11.87 23.49 10.76
CA ALA A 131 10.79 22.71 10.18
C ALA A 131 11.03 22.42 8.68
N GLY A 132 11.62 23.39 7.96
CA GLY A 132 11.80 23.29 6.51
C GLY A 132 10.48 23.52 5.76
N PHE A 133 10.57 23.92 4.50
CA PHE A 133 9.39 24.17 3.66
C PHE A 133 9.34 23.23 2.48
N ASN A 134 8.21 22.52 2.33
CA ASN A 134 7.91 21.74 1.15
C ASN A 134 6.77 22.39 0.35
N PRO A 135 7.06 23.22 -0.66
CA PRO A 135 6.05 23.96 -1.43
C PRO A 135 5.07 23.06 -2.20
N THR A 136 5.39 21.77 -2.34
CA THR A 136 4.53 20.82 -3.04
C THR A 136 3.33 20.42 -2.18
N TYR A 137 3.45 20.48 -0.86
CA TYR A 137 2.46 19.91 0.06
C TYR A 137 2.00 20.91 1.11
N ASP A 138 2.93 21.63 1.73
CA ASP A 138 2.66 22.55 2.84
C ASP A 138 1.73 23.69 2.42
N GLY A 139 0.63 23.88 3.15
CA GLY A 139 -0.37 24.92 2.87
C GLY A 139 -1.21 24.67 1.61
N THR A 140 -1.02 23.55 0.92
CA THR A 140 -1.77 23.22 -0.30
C THR A 140 -3.02 22.40 0.00
N MET A 141 -3.97 22.39 -0.94
CA MET A 141 -5.17 21.54 -0.85
C MET A 141 -4.92 20.07 -1.25
N LYS A 142 -3.71 19.71 -1.69
CA LYS A 142 -3.43 18.40 -2.30
C LYS A 142 -3.78 17.22 -1.39
N PHE A 143 -3.52 17.33 -0.10
CA PHE A 143 -3.82 16.30 0.90
C PHE A 143 -4.80 16.75 1.98
N TYR A 144 -5.55 17.84 1.73
CA TYR A 144 -6.47 18.41 2.70
C TYR A 144 -7.47 17.38 3.25
N GLN A 145 -8.10 16.59 2.36
CA GLN A 145 -9.06 15.57 2.79
C GLN A 145 -8.39 14.44 3.59
N ASN A 146 -7.25 13.92 3.11
CA ASN A 146 -6.48 12.89 3.80
C ASN A 146 -6.08 13.32 5.22
N LEU A 147 -5.66 14.58 5.35
CA LEU A 147 -5.20 15.16 6.59
C LEU A 147 -6.36 15.41 7.55
N ARG A 148 -7.42 16.07 7.09
CA ARG A 148 -8.63 16.31 7.88
C ARG A 148 -9.25 15.01 8.38
N GLN A 149 -9.45 14.03 7.48
CA GLN A 149 -10.06 12.74 7.86
C GLN A 149 -9.13 11.91 8.74
N GLY A 150 -7.81 11.87 8.45
CA GLY A 150 -6.85 11.12 9.25
C GLY A 150 -6.78 11.62 10.69
N MET A 151 -6.73 12.94 10.85
CA MET A 151 -6.75 13.58 12.15
C MET A 151 -8.09 13.40 12.88
N LEU A 152 -9.23 13.67 12.24
CA LEU A 152 -10.55 13.45 12.87
C LEU A 152 -10.71 12.00 13.32
N MET A 153 -10.32 11.04 12.47
CA MET A 153 -10.37 9.63 12.79
C MET A 153 -9.52 9.28 14.01
N TYR A 154 -8.28 9.77 14.07
CA TYR A 154 -7.36 9.47 15.18
C TYR A 154 -7.77 10.16 16.48
N TYR A 155 -8.04 11.46 16.44
CA TYR A 155 -8.32 12.28 17.62
C TYR A 155 -9.76 12.13 18.15
N SER A 156 -10.75 11.81 17.31
CA SER A 156 -12.12 11.57 17.74
C SER A 156 -12.48 10.09 17.87
N GLY A 157 -11.68 9.17 17.30
CA GLY A 157 -11.97 7.74 17.24
C GLY A 157 -11.54 6.90 18.45
N GLY A 158 -11.02 7.52 19.51
CA GLY A 158 -10.65 6.85 20.76
C GLY A 158 -9.33 6.05 20.71
N THR A 159 -8.55 6.18 19.64
CA THR A 159 -7.23 5.55 19.47
C THR A 159 -6.07 6.50 19.81
N ASN A 160 -6.35 7.78 19.97
CA ASN A 160 -5.35 8.78 20.31
C ASN A 160 -4.79 8.60 21.73
N ILE A 161 -3.51 8.28 21.82
CA ILE A 161 -2.77 8.12 23.07
C ILE A 161 -2.26 9.44 23.68
N ASN A 162 -2.37 10.55 22.96
CA ASN A 162 -1.88 11.86 23.39
C ASN A 162 -2.85 12.58 24.36
N GLY A 163 -4.06 12.04 24.56
CA GLY A 163 -5.01 12.56 25.56
C GLY A 163 -5.77 13.82 25.17
N TYR A 164 -5.73 14.21 23.89
CA TYR A 164 -6.54 15.30 23.37
C TYR A 164 -8.00 14.88 23.16
N THR A 165 -8.91 15.84 23.32
CA THR A 165 -10.31 15.75 22.88
C THR A 165 -10.54 16.65 21.67
N THR A 166 -11.65 16.46 20.96
CA THR A 166 -12.07 17.30 19.83
C THR A 166 -13.43 17.92 20.09
N ASN A 167 -13.64 19.18 19.72
CA ASN A 167 -14.94 19.86 19.78
C ASN A 167 -15.59 20.10 18.41
N GLY A 168 -14.87 19.80 17.32
CA GLY A 168 -15.39 19.94 15.95
C GLY A 168 -15.45 21.38 15.45
N ASP A 169 -14.58 22.29 15.92
CA ASP A 169 -14.53 23.68 15.44
C ASP A 169 -14.23 23.77 13.93
N PRO A 170 -15.19 24.21 13.08
CA PRO A 170 -15.01 24.27 11.64
C PRO A 170 -13.85 25.19 11.22
N ASN A 171 -13.56 26.27 11.95
CA ASN A 171 -12.47 27.18 11.56
C ASN A 171 -11.10 26.51 11.62
N PHE A 172 -10.90 25.63 12.58
CA PHE A 172 -9.68 24.83 12.69
C PHE A 172 -9.66 23.75 11.61
N TRP A 173 -10.74 22.95 11.51
CA TRP A 173 -10.79 21.79 10.62
C TRP A 173 -10.82 22.14 9.13
N ASP A 174 -11.41 23.27 8.74
CA ASP A 174 -11.48 23.71 7.35
C ASP A 174 -10.19 24.40 6.87
N ASN A 175 -9.28 24.73 7.80
CA ASN A 175 -7.99 25.36 7.51
C ASN A 175 -6.80 24.51 8.00
N ILE A 176 -7.02 23.23 8.27
CA ILE A 176 -6.05 22.37 8.96
C ILE A 176 -4.72 22.23 8.20
N GLN A 177 -4.75 22.33 6.87
CA GLN A 177 -3.56 22.34 6.00
C GLN A 177 -2.62 23.52 6.27
N ASN A 178 -3.10 24.60 6.89
CA ASN A 178 -2.27 25.76 7.24
C ASN A 178 -1.47 25.55 8.53
N TYR A 179 -1.73 24.48 9.30
CA TYR A 179 -1.10 24.23 10.60
C TYR A 179 -0.19 22.99 10.61
N VAL A 180 -0.20 22.20 9.54
CA VAL A 180 0.55 20.94 9.45
C VAL A 180 1.67 21.04 8.43
N HIS A 181 2.90 20.82 8.87
CA HIS A 181 4.01 20.52 7.97
C HIS A 181 3.98 19.03 7.60
N ILE A 182 3.99 18.73 6.31
CA ILE A 182 3.94 17.36 5.80
C ILE A 182 5.36 16.81 5.66
N LEU A 183 5.74 15.96 6.61
CA LEU A 183 7.04 15.28 6.64
C LEU A 183 7.10 14.15 5.61
N ALA A 184 6.03 13.35 5.53
CA ALA A 184 5.87 12.27 4.56
C ALA A 184 4.42 12.28 4.04
N PRO A 185 4.18 12.47 2.73
CA PRO A 185 2.82 12.48 2.19
C PRO A 185 2.20 11.08 2.24
N PRO A 186 0.86 10.98 2.38
CA PRO A 186 0.18 9.70 2.26
C PRO A 186 0.27 9.19 0.81
N THR A 187 0.07 7.89 0.64
CA THR A 187 -0.14 7.29 -0.68
C THR A 187 -1.57 6.76 -0.79
N GLN A 188 -1.88 6.03 -1.86
CA GLN A 188 -3.14 5.32 -1.92
C GLN A 188 -3.24 4.27 -0.79
N TYR A 189 -2.11 3.64 -0.43
CA TYR A 189 -2.04 2.48 0.47
C TYR A 189 -1.12 2.65 1.67
N ALA A 190 -0.61 3.85 1.94
CA ALA A 190 0.25 4.09 3.09
C ALA A 190 -0.16 5.37 3.82
N TRP A 191 -0.07 5.33 5.14
CA TRP A 191 -0.22 6.48 5.99
C TRP A 191 0.92 7.47 5.71
N GLY A 192 0.56 8.74 5.65
CA GLY A 192 1.51 9.84 5.73
C GLY A 192 1.67 10.32 7.16
N LEU A 193 2.63 11.23 7.33
CA LEU A 193 3.00 11.84 8.59
C LEU A 193 3.05 13.36 8.44
N GLY A 194 2.34 14.05 9.32
CA GLY A 194 2.46 15.48 9.50
C GLY A 194 2.94 15.84 10.90
N ARG A 195 3.38 17.08 11.07
CA ARG A 195 3.71 17.66 12.36
C ARG A 195 3.06 19.03 12.52
N MET A 196 2.53 19.29 13.70
CA MET A 196 1.98 20.58 14.12
C MET A 196 2.76 21.10 15.32
N TRP A 197 2.81 22.41 15.50
CA TRP A 197 3.49 23.04 16.63
C TRP A 197 2.58 24.03 17.32
N HIS A 198 2.69 24.12 18.63
CA HIS A 198 2.01 25.13 19.44
C HIS A 198 2.93 25.60 20.56
N ASN A 199 2.62 26.76 21.13
CA ASN A 199 3.23 27.19 22.38
C ASN A 199 2.35 26.77 23.56
N ASP A 200 2.96 26.44 24.69
CA ASP A 200 2.24 26.34 25.97
C ASP A 200 2.05 27.73 26.60
N SER A 201 1.44 27.78 27.79
CA SER A 201 1.19 29.04 28.52
C SER A 201 2.47 29.79 28.91
N ASP A 202 3.59 29.08 28.99
CA ASP A 202 4.89 29.64 29.39
C ASP A 202 5.73 30.01 28.15
N GLY A 203 5.19 29.81 26.94
CA GLY A 203 5.84 30.11 25.68
C GLY A 203 6.81 29.03 25.19
N ASN A 204 6.82 27.85 25.81
CA ASN A 204 7.65 26.74 25.32
C ASN A 204 7.03 26.14 24.06
N LEU A 205 7.89 25.83 23.09
CA LEU A 205 7.49 25.21 21.83
C LEU A 205 7.26 23.71 22.02
N TRP A 206 6.05 23.27 21.73
CA TRP A 206 5.66 21.86 21.69
C TRP A 206 5.26 21.46 20.28
N TYR A 207 5.37 20.16 19.98
CA TYR A 207 4.90 19.62 18.72
C TYR A 207 4.05 18.38 18.92
N LEU A 208 3.19 18.15 17.94
CA LEU A 208 2.32 16.99 17.85
C LEU A 208 2.49 16.35 16.49
N THR A 209 2.61 15.03 16.48
CA THR A 209 2.60 14.24 15.24
C THR A 209 1.16 13.92 14.87
N VAL A 210 0.82 14.05 13.59
CA VAL A 210 -0.53 13.80 13.09
C VAL A 210 -0.51 12.80 11.93
N PRO A 211 -1.47 11.86 11.87
CA PRO A 211 -1.52 10.89 10.79
C PRO A 211 -2.24 11.50 9.58
N ILE A 212 -1.73 11.22 8.38
CA ILE A 212 -2.36 11.61 7.13
C ILE A 212 -2.90 10.35 6.45
N MET A 213 -4.21 10.30 6.21
CA MET A 213 -4.91 9.08 5.81
C MET A 213 -4.50 8.58 4.42
N PRO A 214 -4.32 7.26 4.19
CA PRO A 214 -4.23 6.68 2.85
C PRO A 214 -5.47 7.00 2.02
N SER A 215 -5.32 7.31 0.73
CA SER A 215 -6.47 7.67 -0.10
C SER A 215 -7.51 6.54 -0.19
N ALA A 216 -7.11 5.27 -0.07
CA ALA A 216 -8.04 4.13 -0.06
C ALA A 216 -8.99 4.08 1.15
N LEU A 217 -8.71 4.83 2.22
CA LEU A 217 -9.56 4.93 3.41
C LEU A 217 -10.52 6.13 3.36
N LEU A 218 -10.38 7.03 2.39
CA LEU A 218 -11.24 8.22 2.30
C LEU A 218 -12.68 7.84 1.92
N PRO A 219 -13.70 8.55 2.47
CA PRO A 219 -15.09 8.36 2.07
C PRO A 219 -15.27 8.60 0.56
N ASN A 220 -15.98 7.69 -0.12
CA ASN A 220 -16.21 7.70 -1.56
C ASN A 220 -14.96 7.51 -2.44
N SER A 221 -13.80 7.15 -1.88
CA SER A 221 -12.72 6.67 -2.72
C SER A 221 -13.16 5.41 -3.44
N PRO A 222 -12.89 5.28 -4.75
CA PRO A 222 -13.02 3.98 -5.40
C PRO A 222 -12.21 2.96 -4.58
N PRO A 223 -12.70 1.70 -4.45
CA PRO A 223 -11.93 0.67 -3.77
C PRO A 223 -10.51 0.67 -4.33
N PRO A 224 -9.49 0.39 -3.51
CA PRO A 224 -8.09 0.40 -3.92
C PRO A 224 -7.91 -0.44 -5.19
N ALA A 225 -7.99 0.21 -6.35
CA ALA A 225 -7.64 -0.35 -7.64
C ALA A 225 -6.15 -0.09 -7.75
N PRO A 226 -5.32 -1.14 -7.77
CA PRO A 226 -3.91 -0.92 -8.01
C PRO A 226 -3.76 -0.24 -9.37
N GLU A 227 -3.20 0.96 -9.39
CA GLU A 227 -2.66 1.53 -10.62
C GLU A 227 -1.41 0.72 -10.95
N TYR A 228 -1.60 -0.38 -11.63
CA TYR A 228 -0.54 -1.05 -12.37
C TYR A 228 -0.43 -0.40 -13.76
N PRO A 229 0.72 -0.51 -14.43
CA PRO A 229 0.74 -0.30 -15.87
C PRO A 229 -0.28 -1.28 -16.46
N ASP A 230 -1.25 -0.76 -17.21
CA ASP A 230 -2.31 -1.58 -17.80
C ASP A 230 -1.70 -2.32 -19.00
N TYR A 231 -1.13 -3.50 -18.69
CA TYR A 231 -0.60 -4.42 -19.69
C TYR A 231 -1.72 -5.35 -20.14
N LEU A 232 -1.98 -5.36 -21.44
CA LEU A 232 -3.07 -6.14 -22.03
C LEU A 232 -2.54 -6.99 -23.18
N VAL A 233 -3.05 -8.21 -23.29
CA VAL A 233 -2.97 -8.97 -24.55
C VAL A 233 -4.07 -8.44 -25.46
N ILE A 234 -3.70 -7.65 -26.47
CA ILE A 234 -4.66 -6.95 -27.35
C ILE A 234 -5.03 -7.78 -28.59
N SER A 235 -4.26 -8.83 -28.88
CA SER A 235 -4.60 -9.83 -29.89
C SER A 235 -3.91 -11.16 -29.58
N ALA A 236 -4.56 -12.26 -29.96
CA ALA A 236 -4.02 -13.60 -29.85
C ALA A 236 -4.57 -14.50 -30.97
N ASP A 237 -3.71 -15.37 -31.47
CA ASP A 237 -4.00 -16.41 -32.47
C ASP A 237 -3.32 -17.70 -32.00
N SER A 238 -4.07 -18.80 -31.93
CA SER A 238 -3.52 -20.10 -31.50
C SER A 238 -2.71 -20.80 -32.59
N GLY A 239 -2.81 -20.35 -33.84
CA GLY A 239 -2.27 -21.01 -35.02
C GLY A 239 -3.10 -22.20 -35.49
N VAL A 240 -4.26 -22.45 -34.87
CA VAL A 240 -5.15 -23.57 -35.22
C VAL A 240 -6.19 -23.08 -36.21
N THR A 241 -6.11 -23.56 -37.46
CA THR A 241 -7.13 -23.30 -38.48
C THR A 241 -8.07 -24.50 -38.57
N GLY A 242 -9.28 -24.40 -38.03
CA GLY A 242 -10.29 -25.46 -38.06
C GLY A 242 -10.25 -26.40 -36.85
N ILE A 243 -10.44 -27.70 -37.06
CA ILE A 243 -10.44 -28.70 -35.97
C ILE A 243 -8.98 -29.01 -35.60
N ALA A 244 -8.65 -28.84 -34.33
CA ALA A 244 -7.32 -29.15 -33.82
C ALA A 244 -7.09 -30.68 -33.79
N GLU A 245 -5.89 -31.11 -34.15
CA GLU A 245 -5.49 -32.51 -34.15
C GLU A 245 -4.57 -32.75 -32.95
N ALA A 246 -5.00 -33.66 -32.08
CA ALA A 246 -4.26 -34.04 -30.89
C ALA A 246 -2.86 -34.59 -31.27
N GLY A 247 -1.83 -34.22 -30.51
CA GLY A 247 -0.44 -34.57 -30.78
C GLY A 247 0.28 -33.69 -31.82
N LYS A 248 -0.39 -32.69 -32.41
CA LYS A 248 0.27 -31.74 -33.34
C LYS A 248 0.84 -30.50 -32.65
N LYS A 249 1.87 -29.95 -33.29
CA LYS A 249 2.46 -28.65 -32.97
C LYS A 249 1.78 -27.52 -33.73
N TYR A 250 1.53 -26.42 -33.02
CA TYR A 250 0.95 -25.20 -33.57
C TYR A 250 1.82 -23.99 -33.22
N MET A 251 1.82 -22.97 -34.08
CA MET A 251 2.50 -21.70 -33.83
C MET A 251 1.47 -20.68 -33.37
N ALA A 252 1.49 -20.33 -32.09
CA ALA A 252 0.66 -19.26 -31.56
C ALA A 252 1.35 -17.90 -31.74
N LYS A 253 0.54 -16.85 -31.86
CA LYS A 253 0.97 -15.44 -31.86
C LYS A 253 0.13 -14.64 -30.89
N PHE A 254 0.74 -13.63 -30.26
CA PHE A 254 -0.01 -12.67 -29.45
C PHE A 254 0.72 -11.33 -29.40
N VAL A 255 -0.03 -10.27 -29.08
CA VAL A 255 0.50 -8.90 -28.93
C VAL A 255 0.22 -8.38 -27.53
N VAL A 256 1.27 -7.91 -26.85
CA VAL A 256 1.18 -7.25 -25.55
C VAL A 256 1.33 -5.75 -25.74
N SER A 257 0.47 -4.98 -25.09
CA SER A 257 0.50 -3.51 -25.11
C SER A 257 0.48 -2.95 -23.70
N GLN A 258 1.07 -1.76 -23.52
CA GLN A 258 0.95 -0.95 -22.30
C GLN A 258 0.20 0.34 -22.64
N SER A 259 -0.98 0.50 -22.07
CA SER A 259 -1.92 1.58 -22.41
C SER A 259 -1.93 2.73 -21.40
N ASN A 260 -1.35 2.56 -20.21
CA ASN A 260 -1.46 3.55 -19.13
C ASN A 260 -0.34 4.63 -19.24
N PRO A 261 -0.68 5.89 -19.58
CA PRO A 261 0.29 6.97 -19.79
C PRO A 261 1.07 7.38 -18.54
N ASN A 262 0.56 7.05 -17.34
CA ASN A 262 1.24 7.33 -16.08
C ASN A 262 2.54 6.52 -15.92
N PHE A 263 2.73 5.48 -16.74
CA PHE A 263 3.90 4.60 -16.72
C PHE A 263 4.80 4.77 -17.96
N ASN A 264 4.81 5.95 -18.57
CA ASN A 264 5.58 6.23 -19.79
C ASN A 264 7.10 6.01 -19.69
N SER A 265 7.63 6.00 -18.47
CA SER A 265 9.04 5.79 -18.16
C SER A 265 9.30 4.43 -17.51
N SER A 266 8.26 3.58 -17.36
CA SER A 266 8.40 2.27 -16.76
C SER A 266 9.25 1.36 -17.63
N THR A 267 10.39 0.94 -17.09
CA THR A 267 11.24 -0.11 -17.66
C THR A 267 11.02 -1.45 -16.96
N GLN A 268 9.98 -1.57 -16.12
CA GLN A 268 9.74 -2.80 -15.37
C GLN A 268 9.46 -3.96 -16.34
N PRO A 269 10.20 -5.07 -16.22
CA PRO A 269 9.89 -6.26 -16.99
C PRO A 269 8.62 -6.93 -16.45
N VAL A 270 7.85 -7.51 -17.35
CA VAL A 270 6.65 -8.30 -17.06
C VAL A 270 6.86 -9.73 -17.48
N VAL A 271 6.30 -10.67 -16.72
CA VAL A 271 6.23 -12.07 -17.12
C VAL A 271 4.90 -12.33 -17.79
N VAL A 272 4.95 -12.75 -19.05
CA VAL A 272 3.78 -13.15 -19.83
C VAL A 272 3.75 -14.66 -19.91
N LYS A 273 2.63 -15.26 -19.50
CA LYS A 273 2.40 -16.71 -19.53
C LYS A 273 1.20 -17.00 -20.43
N ALA A 274 1.29 -18.05 -21.23
CA ALA A 274 0.15 -18.60 -21.96
C ALA A 274 -0.17 -20.00 -21.44
N PHE A 275 -1.47 -20.31 -21.37
CA PHE A 275 -1.99 -21.58 -20.89
C PHE A 275 -2.95 -22.15 -21.93
N ASN A 276 -2.86 -23.45 -22.21
CA ASN A 276 -3.91 -24.17 -22.93
C ASN A 276 -4.71 -25.02 -21.94
N ASN A 277 -6.01 -24.74 -21.78
CA ASN A 277 -6.87 -25.44 -20.82
C ASN A 277 -6.26 -25.52 -19.40
N GLY A 278 -5.67 -24.42 -18.93
CA GLY A 278 -5.01 -24.33 -17.62
C GLY A 278 -3.60 -24.92 -17.54
N VAL A 279 -3.08 -25.56 -18.59
CA VAL A 279 -1.70 -26.06 -18.64
C VAL A 279 -0.79 -25.01 -19.28
N LYS A 280 0.27 -24.60 -18.59
CA LYS A 280 1.22 -23.60 -19.11
C LYS A 280 1.95 -24.13 -20.35
N VAL A 281 1.82 -23.40 -21.46
CA VAL A 281 2.46 -23.74 -22.75
C VAL A 281 3.54 -22.74 -23.15
N PHE A 282 3.58 -21.56 -22.52
CA PHE A 282 4.57 -20.53 -22.82
C PHE A 282 4.83 -19.62 -21.62
N GLU A 283 6.05 -19.11 -21.52
CA GLU A 283 6.46 -18.09 -20.55
C GLU A 283 7.61 -17.26 -21.15
N THR A 284 7.49 -15.93 -21.11
CA THR A 284 8.58 -14.99 -21.44
C THR A 284 8.61 -13.84 -20.45
N THR A 285 9.73 -13.12 -20.40
CA THR A 285 9.89 -11.89 -19.64
C THR A 285 10.20 -10.75 -20.58
N GLU A 286 9.45 -9.65 -20.53
CA GLU A 286 9.62 -8.53 -21.46
C GLU A 286 9.44 -7.17 -20.84
N THR A 287 10.12 -6.17 -21.39
CA THR A 287 9.82 -4.77 -21.12
C THR A 287 8.92 -4.25 -22.24
N VAL A 288 7.73 -3.77 -21.89
CA VAL A 288 6.76 -3.20 -22.84
C VAL A 288 6.64 -1.70 -22.57
N PRO A 289 7.35 -0.84 -23.32
CA PRO A 289 7.23 0.61 -23.19
C PRO A 289 5.79 1.11 -23.42
N TYR A 290 5.45 2.25 -22.83
CA TYR A 290 4.17 2.90 -23.09
C TYR A 290 3.96 3.20 -24.57
N GLY A 291 2.76 2.90 -25.05
CA GLY A 291 2.37 3.09 -26.45
C GLY A 291 3.05 2.13 -27.43
N SER A 292 3.79 1.13 -26.93
CA SER A 292 4.38 0.07 -27.75
C SER A 292 3.48 -1.16 -27.79
N ASN A 293 3.62 -1.90 -28.89
CA ASN A 293 3.00 -3.21 -29.09
C ASN A 293 4.13 -4.21 -29.37
N ILE A 294 4.28 -5.22 -28.51
CA ILE A 294 5.30 -6.25 -28.67
C ILE A 294 4.61 -7.54 -29.12
N GLU A 295 4.97 -8.02 -30.30
CA GLU A 295 4.48 -9.29 -30.85
C GLU A 295 5.38 -10.45 -30.40
N HIS A 296 4.76 -11.53 -29.97
CA HIS A 296 5.42 -12.79 -29.66
C HIS A 296 4.89 -13.91 -30.54
N SER A 297 5.74 -14.89 -30.79
CA SER A 297 5.38 -16.13 -31.47
C SER A 297 6.03 -17.30 -30.73
N PHE A 298 5.28 -18.39 -30.52
CA PHE A 298 5.81 -19.60 -29.89
C PHE A 298 5.16 -20.87 -30.42
N TRP A 299 5.96 -21.93 -30.47
CA TRP A 299 5.48 -23.27 -30.77
C TRP A 299 4.94 -23.94 -29.50
N TRP A 300 3.80 -24.61 -29.61
CA TRP A 300 3.21 -25.40 -28.54
C TRP A 300 2.63 -26.70 -29.06
N ASP A 301 2.59 -27.72 -28.20
CA ASP A 301 2.05 -29.05 -28.48
C ASP A 301 0.63 -29.17 -27.95
N LEU A 302 -0.31 -29.65 -28.77
CA LEU A 302 -1.63 -30.05 -28.31
C LEU A 302 -1.55 -31.48 -27.74
N PRO A 303 -1.86 -31.72 -26.45
CA PRO A 303 -1.78 -33.06 -25.88
C PRO A 303 -2.71 -34.06 -26.60
N GLU A 304 -2.30 -35.33 -26.67
CA GLU A 304 -3.03 -36.41 -27.37
C GLU A 304 -4.48 -36.62 -26.87
N ASN A 305 -4.78 -36.16 -25.66
CA ASN A 305 -6.06 -36.31 -24.99
C ASN A 305 -6.90 -35.02 -24.96
N VAL A 306 -6.55 -34.00 -25.75
CA VAL A 306 -7.22 -32.70 -25.76
C VAL A 306 -7.71 -32.39 -27.17
N SER A 307 -9.03 -32.20 -27.33
CA SER A 307 -9.66 -31.84 -28.61
C SER A 307 -10.09 -30.38 -28.69
N GLU A 308 -10.04 -29.65 -27.58
CA GLU A 308 -10.43 -28.24 -27.48
C GLU A 308 -9.19 -27.37 -27.21
N VAL A 309 -9.08 -26.26 -27.95
CA VAL A 309 -7.96 -25.32 -27.82
C VAL A 309 -8.48 -24.05 -27.20
N LYS A 310 -8.02 -23.75 -25.99
CA LYS A 310 -8.32 -22.51 -25.31
C LYS A 310 -7.04 -21.92 -24.77
N LEU A 311 -6.54 -20.89 -25.46
CA LEU A 311 -5.36 -20.15 -25.02
C LEU A 311 -5.77 -19.01 -24.11
N ASP A 312 -5.47 -19.16 -22.82
CA ASP A 312 -5.59 -18.12 -21.81
C ASP A 312 -4.21 -17.46 -21.59
N PHE A 313 -4.19 -16.15 -21.35
CA PHE A 313 -2.95 -15.41 -21.08
C PHE A 313 -2.99 -14.78 -19.70
N VAL A 314 -1.85 -14.76 -19.02
CA VAL A 314 -1.65 -14.08 -17.74
C VAL A 314 -0.41 -13.21 -17.82
N ILE A 315 -0.54 -11.93 -17.48
CA ILE A 315 0.57 -10.99 -17.37
C ILE A 315 0.79 -10.67 -15.89
N ASN A 316 2.02 -10.85 -15.41
CA ASN A 316 2.41 -10.47 -14.05
C ASN A 316 3.54 -9.45 -14.12
N LEU A 317 3.48 -8.41 -13.29
CA LEU A 317 4.65 -7.58 -13.04
C LEU A 317 5.73 -8.44 -12.41
N LEU A 318 6.98 -8.34 -12.87
CA LEU A 318 8.07 -8.82 -12.05
C LEU A 318 8.24 -7.84 -10.88
N PRO A 319 8.24 -8.33 -9.63
CA PRO A 319 8.75 -7.51 -8.55
C PRO A 319 10.17 -7.06 -8.94
N LYS A 320 10.52 -5.80 -8.62
CA LYS A 320 11.93 -5.39 -8.68
C LYS A 320 12.69 -6.38 -7.81
N VAL A 321 13.54 -7.19 -8.43
CA VAL A 321 14.41 -8.09 -7.69
C VAL A 321 15.49 -7.21 -7.10
N ASP A 322 15.30 -6.79 -5.84
CA ASP A 322 16.44 -6.37 -5.03
C ASP A 322 17.31 -7.63 -4.83
N GLU A 323 18.61 -7.49 -5.05
CA GLU A 323 19.58 -8.60 -5.11
C GLU A 323 19.51 -9.49 -3.85
N GLY A 324 18.75 -10.60 -3.90
CA GLY A 324 18.79 -11.66 -2.89
C GLY A 324 17.46 -12.26 -2.39
N GLY A 325 16.29 -11.78 -2.81
CA GLY A 325 15.00 -12.31 -2.35
C GLY A 325 14.47 -13.52 -3.13
N VAL A 326 14.05 -14.59 -2.44
CA VAL A 326 13.36 -15.75 -3.06
C VAL A 326 11.90 -15.39 -3.37
N PHE A 327 11.50 -15.60 -4.62
CA PHE A 327 10.19 -15.27 -5.19
C PHE A 327 9.07 -16.25 -4.78
N ASP A 328 7.89 -15.72 -4.43
CA ASP A 328 6.65 -16.50 -4.23
C ASP A 328 5.57 -16.03 -5.23
N ALA A 329 5.37 -16.83 -6.26
CA ALA A 329 4.45 -16.55 -7.38
C ALA A 329 2.96 -16.62 -7.00
N SER A 330 2.61 -17.10 -5.80
CA SER A 330 1.22 -17.43 -5.43
C SER A 330 0.36 -16.21 -5.06
N LYS A 331 0.93 -15.01 -4.99
CA LYS A 331 0.28 -13.79 -4.46
C LYS A 331 -0.37 -12.87 -5.51
N PHE A 332 -0.29 -13.20 -6.79
CA PHE A 332 -0.85 -12.35 -7.87
C PHE A 332 -2.11 -12.97 -8.47
N ALA A 333 -3.17 -12.16 -8.58
CA ALA A 333 -4.43 -12.59 -9.18
C ALA A 333 -4.31 -12.61 -10.72
N PRO A 334 -4.60 -13.74 -11.39
CA PRO A 334 -4.53 -13.82 -12.84
C PRO A 334 -5.64 -12.97 -13.49
N TYR A 335 -5.28 -12.16 -14.48
CA TYR A 335 -6.23 -11.58 -15.42
C TYR A 335 -6.50 -12.63 -16.50
N ILE A 336 -7.74 -13.13 -16.60
CA ILE A 336 -8.12 -14.19 -17.56
C ILE A 336 -8.91 -13.55 -18.70
N LEU A 337 -8.32 -13.47 -19.88
CA LEU A 337 -9.03 -13.22 -21.14
C LEU A 337 -9.54 -14.57 -21.67
N ASN A 338 -10.85 -14.79 -21.63
CA ASN A 338 -11.48 -15.91 -22.32
C ASN A 338 -11.74 -15.48 -23.76
N ASN A 339 -11.16 -16.19 -24.74
CA ASN A 339 -11.67 -16.22 -26.11
C ASN A 339 -12.70 -17.34 -26.27
#